data_AF-R5CF53-F1
#
_entry.id   AF-R5CF53-F1
#
_cell.length_a   1.000
_cell.length_b   1.000
_cell.length_c   1.000
_cell.angle_alpha   90.00
_cell.angle_beta   90.00
_cell.angle_gamma   90.00
#
_symmetry.space_group_name_H-M   'P 1'
#
loop_
_entity.id
_entity.type
_entity.pdbx_description
1 polymer ?
#
loop_
_entity_poly.entity_id
_entity_poly.type
_entity_poly.pdbx_seq_one_letter_code
_entity_poly.pdbx_strand_id
1 'polypeptide(L)'
;MQSITLNTDTITGDIYPLNANTGWTRDNYGPVWIPKKGGTVKLDMKNIAVYERPIRVYEGNDLQVRGGKIYINGKQTDRYTFKMDYYWMMGDNRHNSADSRYWGFVPEDHIVGKPIFIWWSSDPDRHGLSGIRWNRLFKMVDNIK
;
A
#
# COMPACT_ATOMS: atom_id res chain seq x y z
N MET A 1 -28.64 -13.19 -1.04
CA MET A 1 -28.43 -11.79 -1.49
C MET A 1 -27.57 -11.15 -0.41
N GLN A 2 -26.24 -11.05 -0.59
CA GLN A 2 -25.40 -10.38 0.41
C GLN A 2 -25.38 -8.89 0.05
N SER A 3 -26.00 -8.07 0.89
CA SER A 3 -25.93 -6.61 0.78
C SER A 3 -24.53 -6.19 1.18
N ILE A 4 -23.77 -5.67 0.22
CA ILE A 4 -22.58 -4.87 0.53
C ILE A 4 -23.12 -3.57 1.11
N THR A 5 -23.10 -3.44 2.44
CA THR A 5 -23.46 -2.18 3.09
C THR A 5 -22.33 -1.19 2.83
N LEU A 6 -22.53 -0.26 1.91
CA LEU A 6 -21.61 0.85 1.70
C LEU A 6 -21.68 1.75 2.94
N ASN A 7 -20.55 1.94 3.61
CA ASN A 7 -20.45 2.87 4.72
C ASN A 7 -20.39 4.30 4.16
N THR A 8 -21.44 5.09 4.38
CA THR A 8 -21.58 6.47 3.89
C THR A 8 -21.02 7.53 4.86
N ASP A 9 -20.33 7.12 5.93
CA ASP A 9 -19.70 8.05 6.85
C ASP A 9 -18.44 8.67 6.23
N THR A 10 -18.53 9.98 5.92
CA THR A 10 -17.50 10.81 5.29
C THR A 10 -16.19 10.94 6.08
N ILE A 11 -16.15 10.43 7.31
CA ILE A 11 -14.95 10.44 8.18
C ILE A 11 -14.19 9.09 8.11
N THR A 12 -14.86 8.02 7.67
CA THR A 12 -14.35 6.64 7.76
C THR A 12 -14.35 5.91 6.41
N GLY A 13 -15.05 6.43 5.40
CA GLY A 13 -15.30 5.77 4.11
C GLY A 13 -14.13 5.70 3.13
N ASP A 14 -13.06 6.47 3.34
CA ASP A 14 -11.92 6.55 2.40
C ASP A 14 -10.69 5.74 2.83
N ILE A 15 -10.81 4.91 3.87
CA ILE A 15 -9.68 4.16 4.44
C ILE A 15 -9.63 2.75 3.84
N TYR A 16 -8.44 2.35 3.41
CA TYR A 16 -8.16 1.01 2.93
C TYR A 16 -8.35 -0.03 4.06
N PRO A 17 -8.89 -1.23 3.77
CA PRO A 17 -9.53 -1.63 2.52
C PRO A 17 -10.95 -1.07 2.40
N LEU A 18 -11.27 -0.52 1.22
CA LEU A 18 -12.55 0.19 0.95
C LEU A 18 -13.80 -0.69 1.09
N ASN A 19 -13.63 -2.01 1.07
CA ASN A 19 -14.71 -2.99 1.11
C ASN A 19 -14.79 -3.78 2.43
N ALA A 20 -14.16 -3.31 3.51
CA ALA A 20 -14.39 -3.87 4.84
C ALA A 20 -14.57 -2.80 5.91
N ASN A 21 -15.42 -3.12 6.90
CA ASN A 21 -15.56 -2.35 8.12
C ASN A 21 -14.58 -2.90 9.17
N THR A 22 -13.39 -2.32 9.20
CA THR A 22 -12.30 -2.71 10.13
C THR A 22 -12.38 -2.01 11.48
N GLY A 23 -13.18 -0.94 11.59
CA GLY A 23 -13.13 0.00 12.72
C GLY A 23 -11.84 0.83 12.77
N TRP A 24 -11.00 0.77 11.72
CA TRP A 24 -9.78 1.57 11.64
C TRP A 24 -10.10 3.03 11.35
N THR A 25 -9.28 3.90 11.92
CA THR A 25 -9.33 5.33 11.68
C THR A 25 -8.01 5.80 11.10
N ARG A 26 -7.99 7.04 10.60
CA ARG A 26 -6.76 7.69 10.12
C ARG A 26 -5.67 7.71 11.19
N ASP A 27 -6.06 7.84 12.45
CA ASP A 27 -5.16 8.00 13.59
C ASP A 27 -4.84 6.65 14.27
N ASN A 28 -5.73 5.67 14.15
CA ASN A 28 -5.56 4.31 14.70
C ASN A 28 -5.86 3.26 13.62
N TYR A 29 -4.80 2.86 12.90
CA TYR A 29 -4.87 1.94 11.77
C TYR A 29 -4.20 0.60 12.10
N GLY A 30 -4.86 -0.51 11.75
CA GLY A 30 -4.29 -1.85 11.87
C GLY A 30 -4.68 -2.58 13.16
N PRO A 31 -4.03 -3.73 13.45
CA PRO A 31 -2.78 -4.22 12.86
C PRO A 31 -2.94 -4.78 11.43
N VAL A 32 -1.91 -4.61 10.61
CA VAL A 32 -1.80 -5.18 9.26
C VAL A 32 -0.46 -5.87 9.09
N TRP A 33 -0.48 -7.08 8.56
CA TRP A 33 0.74 -7.78 8.14
C TRP A 33 1.06 -7.39 6.69
N ILE A 34 2.29 -6.94 6.45
CA ILE A 34 2.74 -6.52 5.14
C ILE A 34 3.22 -7.74 4.36
N PRO A 35 2.64 -8.04 3.19
CA PRO A 35 3.07 -9.18 2.40
C PRO A 35 4.52 -9.06 1.93
N LYS A 36 5.19 -10.21 1.85
CA LYS A 36 6.53 -10.35 1.28
C LYS A 36 6.57 -11.54 0.35
N LYS A 37 7.50 -11.55 -0.59
CA LYS A 37 7.69 -12.62 -1.55
C LYS A 37 7.94 -13.96 -0.84
N GLY A 38 7.19 -14.99 -1.22
CA GLY A 38 7.20 -16.30 -0.58
C GLY A 38 6.53 -16.34 0.80
N GLY A 39 6.11 -15.20 1.34
CA GLY A 39 5.32 -15.13 2.56
C GLY A 39 3.93 -15.69 2.35
N THR A 40 3.42 -16.42 3.34
CA THR A 40 2.09 -17.02 3.30
C THR A 40 1.21 -16.44 4.40
N VAL A 41 -0.01 -16.02 4.03
CA VAL A 41 -1.02 -15.54 4.96
C VAL A 41 -2.21 -16.50 5.00
N LYS A 42 -2.80 -16.68 6.19
CA LYS A 42 -4.10 -17.34 6.33
C LYS A 42 -5.20 -16.34 5.99
N LEU A 43 -6.06 -16.70 5.05
CA LEU A 43 -7.18 -15.89 4.60
C LEU A 43 -8.47 -16.28 5.31
N ASP A 44 -9.21 -15.26 5.74
CA ASP A 44 -10.54 -15.40 6.30
C ASP A 44 -11.42 -14.20 5.92
N MET A 45 -12.70 -14.25 6.28
CA MET A 45 -13.64 -13.18 5.95
C MET A 45 -13.34 -11.84 6.63
N LYS A 46 -12.47 -11.81 7.66
CA LYS A 46 -12.10 -10.58 8.37
C LYS A 46 -10.95 -9.86 7.66
N ASN A 47 -10.03 -10.61 7.06
CA ASN A 47 -8.83 -10.06 6.44
C ASN A 47 -8.84 -10.08 4.91
N ILE A 48 -9.79 -10.78 4.27
CA ILE A 48 -9.76 -10.97 2.81
C ILE A 48 -9.78 -9.65 2.04
N ALA A 49 -10.53 -8.67 2.51
CA ALA A 49 -10.59 -7.33 1.95
C ALA A 49 -9.22 -6.64 1.93
N VAL A 50 -8.39 -6.87 2.96
CA VAL A 50 -7.04 -6.30 3.07
C VAL A 50 -6.10 -6.88 2.01
N TYR A 51 -6.29 -8.13 1.58
CA TYR A 51 -5.39 -8.80 0.64
C TYR A 51 -5.97 -8.99 -0.77
N GLU A 52 -7.23 -8.61 -1.00
CA GLU A 52 -7.91 -8.76 -2.29
C GLU A 52 -7.16 -8.05 -3.42
N ARG A 53 -6.75 -6.79 -3.22
CA ARG A 53 -6.08 -6.01 -4.26
C ARG A 53 -4.71 -6.61 -4.65
N PRO A 54 -3.81 -6.95 -3.70
CA PRO A 54 -2.63 -7.76 -3.99
C PRO A 54 -2.89 -9.03 -4.80
N ILE A 55 -3.84 -9.84 -4.36
CA ILE A 55 -4.09 -11.16 -4.96
C ILE A 55 -4.70 -11.01 -6.35
N ARG A 56 -5.69 -10.13 -6.52
CA ARG A 56 -6.49 -10.00 -7.74
C ARG A 56 -5.89 -9.05 -8.75
N VAL A 57 -5.52 -7.85 -8.31
CA VAL A 57 -5.09 -6.78 -9.21
C VAL A 57 -3.62 -6.88 -9.53
N TYR A 58 -2.77 -7.06 -8.51
CA TYR A 58 -1.32 -7.03 -8.69
C TYR A 58 -0.77 -8.39 -9.14
N GLU A 59 -1.24 -9.50 -8.56
CA GLU A 59 -0.78 -10.85 -8.94
C GLU A 59 -1.70 -11.57 -9.92
N GLY A 60 -2.78 -10.92 -10.37
CA GLY A 60 -3.62 -11.38 -11.47
C GLY A 60 -4.42 -12.65 -11.22
N ASN A 61 -4.73 -13.00 -9.96
CA ASN A 61 -5.50 -14.19 -9.65
C ASN A 61 -7.01 -13.91 -9.60
N ASP A 62 -7.81 -14.91 -9.95
CA ASP A 62 -9.26 -14.87 -9.74
C ASP A 62 -9.58 -15.20 -8.27
N LEU A 63 -9.86 -14.17 -7.47
CA LEU A 63 -10.25 -14.30 -6.07
C LEU A 63 -11.77 -14.15 -5.92
N GLN A 64 -12.41 -15.18 -5.37
CA GLN A 64 -13.86 -15.22 -5.19
C GLN A 64 -14.25 -15.73 -3.81
N VAL A 65 -15.32 -15.15 -3.25
CA VAL A 65 -15.94 -15.63 -2.03
C VAL A 65 -17.33 -16.16 -2.36
N ARG A 66 -17.57 -17.45 -2.11
CA ARG A 66 -18.87 -18.10 -2.35
C ARG A 66 -19.28 -18.88 -1.10
N GLY A 67 -20.43 -18.52 -0.50
CA GLY A 67 -20.94 -19.21 0.69
C GLY A 67 -19.99 -19.20 1.89
N GLY A 68 -19.26 -18.10 2.10
CA GLY A 68 -18.27 -17.98 3.19
C GLY A 68 -16.97 -18.75 2.98
N LYS A 69 -16.78 -19.36 1.80
CA LYS A 69 -15.56 -20.05 1.39
C LYS A 69 -14.80 -19.21 0.37
N ILE A 70 -13.48 -19.20 0.50
CA ILE A 70 -12.57 -18.45 -0.37
C ILE A 70 -12.05 -19.38 -1.46
N TYR A 71 -12.06 -18.90 -2.70
CA TYR A 71 -11.57 -19.60 -3.88
C TYR A 71 -10.56 -18.71 -4.58
N ILE A 72 -9.40 -19.28 -4.92
CA ILE A 72 -8.37 -18.62 -5.73
C ILE A 72 -8.14 -19.48 -6.97
N ASN A 73 -8.36 -18.91 -8.16
CA ASN A 73 -8.28 -19.60 -9.45
C ASN A 73 -9.12 -20.90 -9.46
N GLY A 74 -10.36 -20.80 -8.95
CA GLY A 74 -11.32 -21.91 -8.85
C GLY A 74 -11.05 -22.94 -7.75
N LYS A 75 -9.90 -22.88 -7.04
CA LYS A 75 -9.57 -23.80 -5.95
C LYS A 75 -9.93 -23.21 -4.61
N GLN A 76 -10.70 -23.95 -3.80
CA GLN A 76 -11.00 -23.55 -2.43
C GLN A 76 -9.69 -23.53 -1.61
N THR A 77 -9.42 -22.43 -0.91
CA THR A 77 -8.22 -22.28 -0.08
C THR A 77 -8.49 -21.39 1.13
N ASP A 78 -7.72 -21.57 2.19
CA ASP A 78 -7.67 -20.71 3.37
C ASP A 78 -6.35 -19.95 3.49
N ARG A 79 -5.52 -19.99 2.45
CA ARG A 79 -4.18 -19.41 2.45
C ARG A 79 -3.77 -18.92 1.07
N TYR A 80 -2.85 -17.96 1.07
CA TYR A 80 -2.21 -17.47 -0.14
C TYR A 80 -0.73 -17.19 0.10
N THR A 81 0.10 -17.55 -0.88
CA THR A 81 1.54 -17.29 -0.89
C THR A 81 1.82 -16.21 -1.92
N PHE A 82 2.38 -15.09 -1.46
CA PHE A 82 2.64 -13.92 -2.30
C PHE A 82 3.85 -14.13 -3.21
N LYS A 83 3.73 -13.67 -4.45
CA LYS A 83 4.79 -13.78 -5.47
C LYS A 83 5.71 -12.55 -5.52
N MET A 84 5.29 -11.46 -4.89
CA MET A 84 5.99 -10.17 -4.87
C MET A 84 6.22 -9.68 -3.46
N ASP A 85 7.20 -8.80 -3.30
CA ASP A 85 7.34 -7.95 -2.11
C ASP A 85 6.35 -6.78 -2.16
N TYR A 86 5.83 -6.40 -0.99
CA TYR A 86 4.89 -5.30 -0.85
C TYR A 86 5.35 -4.33 0.23
N TYR A 87 4.94 -3.08 0.04
CA TYR A 87 5.36 -1.97 0.88
C TYR A 87 4.14 -1.24 1.44
N TRP A 88 4.30 -0.77 2.66
CA TRP A 88 3.36 0.13 3.33
C TRP A 88 4.02 1.49 3.47
N MET A 89 3.49 2.48 2.75
CA MET A 89 4.01 3.84 2.73
C MET A 89 3.16 4.71 3.65
N MET A 90 3.81 5.49 4.52
CA MET A 90 3.12 6.48 5.35
C MET A 90 3.79 7.84 5.19
N GLY A 91 2.97 8.88 5.02
CA GLY A 91 3.45 10.25 5.04
C GLY A 91 3.77 10.70 6.47
N ASP A 92 4.79 11.55 6.59
CA ASP A 92 5.14 12.23 7.83
C ASP A 92 4.03 13.21 8.27
N ASN A 93 3.46 13.96 7.33
CA ASN A 93 2.27 14.80 7.53
C ASN A 93 0.98 13.98 7.39
N ARG A 94 0.69 13.18 8.41
CA ARG A 94 -0.40 12.19 8.40
C ARG A 94 -1.79 12.74 8.09
N HIS A 95 -2.07 14.01 8.40
CA HIS A 95 -3.38 14.63 8.16
C HIS A 95 -3.57 15.13 6.74
N ASN A 96 -2.47 15.29 5.99
CA ASN A 96 -2.48 15.83 4.63
C ASN A 96 -1.75 14.92 3.63
N SER A 97 -1.65 13.63 3.93
CA SER A 97 -1.00 12.66 3.07
C SER A 97 -1.97 11.55 2.67
N ALA A 98 -2.18 11.42 1.36
CA ALA A 98 -2.81 10.24 0.77
C ALA A 98 -1.75 9.13 0.65
N ASP A 99 -1.57 8.39 1.75
CA ASP A 99 -0.61 7.29 1.86
C ASP A 99 -1.31 5.92 1.93
N SER A 100 -0.58 4.82 2.18
CA SER A 100 -1.13 3.45 2.12
C SER A 100 -2.39 3.23 2.96
N ARG A 101 -2.68 4.09 3.95
CA ARG A 101 -3.95 4.08 4.67
C ARG A 101 -5.17 4.29 3.75
N TYR A 102 -4.99 4.89 2.58
CA TYR A 102 -6.06 5.19 1.62
C TYR A 102 -6.01 4.28 0.38
N TRP A 103 -4.82 3.98 -0.15
CA TRP A 103 -4.66 3.21 -1.41
C TRP A 103 -4.11 1.79 -1.21
N GLY A 104 -3.70 1.43 0.01
CA GLY A 104 -3.25 0.09 0.38
C GLY A 104 -1.79 -0.18 0.05
N PHE A 105 -1.49 -1.46 -0.17
CA PHE A 105 -0.12 -1.93 -0.44
C PHE A 105 0.38 -1.47 -1.81
N VAL A 106 1.68 -1.19 -1.87
CA VAL A 106 2.41 -0.92 -3.12
C VAL A 106 3.27 -2.15 -3.43
N PRO A 107 3.08 -2.83 -4.57
CA PRO A 107 3.92 -3.95 -4.97
C PRO A 107 5.30 -3.47 -5.44
N GLU A 108 6.31 -4.33 -5.33
CA GLU A 108 7.71 -4.01 -5.70
C GLU A 108 7.89 -3.52 -7.14
N ASP A 109 7.09 -4.02 -8.08
CA ASP A 109 7.14 -3.68 -9.50
C ASP A 109 6.58 -2.28 -9.82
N HIS A 110 5.81 -1.68 -8.90
CA HIS A 110 5.31 -0.32 -9.01
C HIS A 110 6.25 0.72 -8.38
N ILE A 111 7.37 0.29 -7.81
CA ILE A 111 8.40 1.16 -7.28
C ILE A 111 9.46 1.35 -8.37
N VAL A 112 9.41 2.48 -9.06
CA VAL A 112 10.29 2.80 -10.21
C VAL A 112 11.74 3.15 -9.79
N GLY A 113 12.21 2.67 -8.62
CA GLY A 113 13.60 2.75 -8.15
C GLY A 113 13.84 3.53 -6.85
N LYS A 114 14.95 3.22 -6.15
CA LYS A 114 15.53 4.05 -5.08
C LYS A 114 15.78 5.46 -5.64
N PRO A 115 15.55 6.55 -4.88
CA PRO A 115 15.74 7.91 -5.39
C PRO A 115 17.20 8.14 -5.79
N ILE A 116 17.49 7.97 -7.08
CA ILE A 116 18.79 8.22 -7.72
C ILE A 116 18.91 9.65 -8.26
N PHE A 117 17.93 10.52 -7.96
CA PHE A 117 17.89 11.88 -8.47
C PHE A 117 17.44 12.89 -7.41
N ILE A 118 18.36 13.77 -7.00
CA ILE A 118 18.04 14.97 -6.21
C ILE A 118 17.71 16.07 -7.21
N TRP A 119 16.42 16.29 -7.47
CA TRP A 119 15.91 17.30 -8.41
C TRP A 119 16.04 18.74 -7.86
N TRP A 120 15.95 18.91 -6.54
CA TRP A 120 16.04 20.24 -5.91
C TRP A 120 16.59 20.13 -4.48
N SER A 121 17.60 20.94 -4.17
CA SER A 121 18.15 21.10 -2.82
C SER A 121 18.50 22.57 -2.61
N SER A 122 17.68 23.24 -1.80
CA SER A 122 17.89 24.63 -1.40
C SER A 122 18.19 24.73 0.09
N ASP A 123 19.14 25.60 0.43
CA ASP A 123 19.50 25.96 1.80
C ASP A 123 18.45 26.92 2.38
N PRO A 124 17.80 26.60 3.50
CA PRO A 124 16.76 27.47 4.09
C PRO A 124 17.32 28.82 4.57
N ASP A 125 18.62 28.93 4.80
CA ASP A 125 19.27 30.15 5.33
C ASP A 125 19.81 31.08 4.22
N ARG A 126 19.59 30.76 2.93
CA ARG A 126 20.07 31.56 1.79
C ARG A 126 18.97 31.79 0.76
N HIS A 127 18.59 33.04 0.58
CA HIS A 127 17.55 33.44 -0.38
C HIS A 127 18.10 33.74 -1.78
N GLY A 128 17.35 33.36 -2.81
CA GLY A 128 17.71 33.53 -4.22
C GLY A 128 18.55 32.37 -4.79
N LEU A 129 19.12 32.56 -5.98
CA LEU A 129 19.89 31.52 -6.69
C LEU A 129 21.17 31.06 -5.95
N SER A 130 21.55 31.74 -4.86
CA SER A 130 22.71 31.45 -4.00
C SER A 130 22.44 30.37 -2.95
N GLY A 131 21.18 30.01 -2.69
CA GLY A 131 20.79 28.91 -1.79
C GLY A 131 20.74 27.56 -2.48
N ILE A 132 20.84 27.52 -3.81
CA ILE A 132 20.80 26.28 -4.59
C ILE A 132 22.14 25.57 -4.43
N ARG A 133 22.12 24.37 -3.84
CA ARG A 133 23.33 23.54 -3.64
C ARG A 133 23.64 22.77 -4.92
N TRP A 134 24.19 23.48 -5.91
CA TRP A 134 24.53 22.96 -7.24
C TRP A 134 25.38 21.68 -7.22
N ASN A 135 26.23 21.47 -6.20
CA ASN A 135 27.04 20.25 -6.03
C ASN A 135 26.23 18.97 -5.71
N ARG A 136 24.93 19.11 -5.40
CA ARG A 136 24.00 17.99 -5.15
C ARG A 136 22.98 17.81 -6.27
N LEU A 137 22.86 18.78 -7.17
CA LEU A 137 22.02 18.69 -8.36
C LEU A 137 22.79 17.87 -9.42
N PHE A 138 22.11 16.94 -10.08
CA PHE A 138 22.64 16.09 -11.17
C PHE A 138 23.77 15.10 -10.82
N LYS A 139 23.99 14.74 -9.55
CA LYS A 139 24.85 13.59 -9.21
C LYS A 139 24.06 12.29 -9.25
N MET A 140 24.41 11.37 -10.15
CA MET A 140 24.08 9.95 -10.02
C MET A 140 24.84 9.36 -8.83
N VAL A 141 24.12 8.68 -7.93
CA VAL A 141 24.71 7.97 -6.79
C VAL A 141 25.22 6.62 -7.27
N ASP A 142 26.38 6.64 -7.94
CA ASP A 142 27.14 5.43 -8.22
C ASP A 142 28.12 5.23 -7.07
N ASN A 143 27.68 4.47 -6.06
CA ASN A 143 28.46 3.60 -5.17
C ASN A 143 27.73 3.43 -3.84
N ILE A 144 26.93 2.37 -3.75
CA ILE A 144 26.64 1.74 -2.45
C ILE A 144 27.01 0.27 -2.63
N LYS A 145 28.11 -0.13 -2.00
CA LYS A 145 28.45 -1.54 -1.76
C LYS A 145 27.40 -2.17 -0.85
#